data_AF-A0A3P6FZJ6-F1
#
_entry.id   AF-A0A3P6FZJ6-F1
#
_cell.length_a   1.000
_cell.length_b   1.000
_cell.length_c   1.000
_cell.angle_alpha   90.00
_cell.angle_beta   90.00
_cell.angle_gamma   90.00
#
_symmetry.space_group_name_H-M   'P 1'
#
loop_
_entity.id
_entity.type
_entity.pdbx_description
1 polymer ?
#
loop_
_entity_poly.entity_id
_entity_poly.type
_entity_poly.pdbx_seq_one_letter_code
_entity_poly.pdbx_strand_id
1 'polypeptide(L)'
;MKRREWLEDEHMDAALSFYRLRFQEHPSMFPSTKIAIMDVAFQMLWAHQYENWKANEALPGGMFFYYYGLAPRYAETKMWCGEDVDTIVSCLNVHNNSH
;
A
#
# COMPACT_ATOMS: atom_id res chain seq x y z
N MET A 1 13.03 -16.25 25.54
CA MET A 1 12.15 -16.02 24.38
C MET A 1 11.76 -14.54 24.39
N LYS A 2 12.07 -13.75 23.36
CA LYS A 2 11.63 -12.34 23.31
C LYS A 2 10.10 -12.32 23.30
N ARG A 3 9.51 -11.42 24.10
CA ARG A 3 8.06 -11.20 24.14
C ARG A 3 7.65 -10.70 22.75
N ARG A 4 6.51 -11.19 22.23
CA ARG A 4 5.93 -10.67 20.99
C ARG A 4 5.29 -9.32 21.34
N GLU A 5 5.76 -8.28 20.68
CA GLU A 5 5.26 -6.92 20.80
C GLU A 5 4.46 -6.58 19.54
N TRP A 6 3.56 -5.61 19.66
CA TRP A 6 2.81 -5.11 18.51
C TRP A 6 3.75 -4.36 17.58
N LEU A 7 3.51 -4.51 16.27
CA LEU A 7 4.22 -3.71 15.27
C LEU A 7 3.50 -2.38 15.12
N GLU A 8 4.24 -1.30 15.28
CA GLU A 8 3.80 0.08 14.97
C GLU A 8 3.83 0.32 13.45
N ASP A 9 3.19 1.41 13.02
CA ASP A 9 3.04 1.75 11.61
C ASP A 9 4.41 1.92 10.91
N GLU A 10 5.42 2.46 11.59
CA GLU A 10 6.79 2.60 11.07
C GLU A 10 7.45 1.26 10.77
N HIS A 11 7.18 0.23 11.58
CA HIS A 11 7.72 -1.10 11.33
C HIS A 11 7.13 -1.70 10.06
N MET A 12 5.83 -1.48 9.83
CA MET A 12 5.14 -1.94 8.64
C MET A 12 5.58 -1.16 7.40
N ASP A 13 5.74 0.16 7.49
CA ASP A 13 6.20 0.96 6.36
C ASP A 13 7.65 0.63 5.96
N ALA A 14 8.52 0.37 6.94
CA ALA A 14 9.87 -0.11 6.69
C ALA A 14 9.84 -1.47 5.96
N ALA A 15 9.01 -2.41 6.42
CA ALA A 15 8.87 -3.72 5.78
C ALA A 15 8.36 -3.62 4.33
N LEU A 16 7.33 -2.79 4.10
CA LEU A 16 6.78 -2.53 2.76
C LEU A 16 7.81 -1.86 1.85
N SER A 17 8.63 -0.97 2.40
CA SER A 17 9.74 -0.34 1.67
C SER A 17 10.82 -1.34 1.26
N PHE A 18 11.18 -2.29 2.13
CA PHE A 18 12.07 -3.39 1.75
C PHE A 18 11.46 -4.29 0.68
N TYR A 19 10.14 -4.51 0.74
CA TYR A 19 9.45 -5.31 -0.27
C TYR A 19 9.43 -4.62 -1.63
N ARG A 20 9.21 -3.30 -1.67
CA ARG A 20 9.36 -2.46 -2.87
C ARG A 20 10.75 -2.54 -3.46
N LEU A 21 11.79 -2.39 -2.62
CA LEU A 21 13.18 -2.49 -3.07
C LEU A 21 13.45 -3.87 -3.68
N ARG A 22 13.01 -4.95 -3.01
CA ARG A 22 13.16 -6.31 -3.53
C ARG A 22 12.47 -6.48 -4.89
N PHE A 23 11.26 -5.95 -5.02
CA PHE A 23 10.49 -6.02 -6.27
C PHE A 23 11.18 -5.28 -7.42
N GLN A 24 11.75 -4.10 -7.14
CA GLN A 24 12.49 -3.33 -8.14
C GLN A 24 13.79 -4.05 -8.57
N GLU A 25 14.53 -4.62 -7.63
CA GLU A 25 15.80 -5.33 -7.91
C GLU A 25 15.57 -6.68 -8.60
N HIS A 26 14.51 -7.39 -8.20
CA HIS A 26 14.30 -8.79 -8.57
C HIS A 26 12.82 -9.12 -8.85
N PRO A 27 12.22 -8.50 -9.88
CA PRO A 27 10.80 -8.68 -10.18
C PRO A 27 10.42 -10.13 -10.52
N SER A 28 11.38 -10.94 -11.01
CA SER A 28 11.15 -12.37 -11.31
C SER A 28 10.95 -13.26 -10.08
N MET A 29 11.29 -12.78 -8.88
CA MET A 29 10.98 -13.49 -7.64
C MET A 29 9.52 -13.36 -7.23
N PHE A 30 8.76 -12.48 -7.90
CA PHE A 30 7.37 -12.21 -7.60
C PHE A 30 6.47 -12.92 -8.62
N PRO A 31 5.24 -13.32 -8.24
CA PRO A 31 4.32 -14.00 -9.13
C PRO A 31 3.89 -13.17 -10.35
N SER A 32 4.02 -11.84 -10.29
CA SER A 32 3.63 -10.92 -11.34
C SER A 32 4.56 -9.69 -11.34
N THR A 33 4.74 -9.06 -12.49
CA THR A 33 5.37 -7.73 -12.61
C THR A 33 4.36 -6.58 -12.48
N LYS A 34 3.08 -6.90 -12.32
CA LYS A 34 1.96 -5.96 -12.24
C LYS A 34 1.48 -5.76 -10.80
N ILE A 35 2.43 -5.57 -9.90
CA ILE A 35 2.19 -5.43 -8.46
C ILE A 35 2.36 -3.97 -8.05
N ALA A 36 1.41 -3.45 -7.26
CA ALA A 36 1.57 -2.20 -6.53
C ALA A 36 1.71 -2.49 -5.02
N ILE A 37 2.84 -2.13 -4.43
CA ILE A 37 3.12 -2.29 -3.01
C ILE A 37 2.91 -0.95 -2.30
N MET A 38 1.75 -0.81 -1.68
CA MET A 38 1.30 0.41 -1.03
C MET A 38 1.96 0.58 0.35
N ASP A 39 2.02 1.82 0.84
CA ASP A 39 2.49 2.15 2.19
C ASP A 39 1.35 2.10 3.21
N VAL A 40 1.67 2.41 4.47
CA VAL A 40 0.68 2.45 5.55
C VAL A 40 -0.30 3.60 5.37
N ALA A 41 0.15 4.72 4.81
CA ALA A 41 -0.70 5.89 4.57
C ALA A 41 -1.84 5.59 3.59
N PHE A 42 -1.59 4.79 2.54
CA PHE A 42 -2.64 4.26 1.67
C PHE A 42 -3.72 3.53 2.47
N GLN A 43 -3.33 2.61 3.35
CA GLN A 43 -4.29 1.82 4.11
C GLN A 43 -5.11 2.69 5.06
N MET A 44 -4.47 3.65 5.75
CA MET A 44 -5.17 4.59 6.62
C MET A 44 -6.17 5.45 5.84
N LEU A 45 -5.76 5.95 4.67
CA LEU A 45 -6.62 6.75 3.81
C LEU A 45 -7.82 5.93 3.31
N TRP A 46 -7.57 4.70 2.86
CA TRP A 46 -8.62 3.79 2.40
C TRP A 46 -9.59 3.43 3.52
N ALA A 47 -9.10 3.04 4.68
CA ALA A 47 -9.92 2.71 5.84
C ALA A 47 -10.79 3.88 6.30
N HIS A 48 -10.23 5.10 6.34
CA HIS A 48 -10.96 6.29 6.76
C HIS A 48 -12.03 6.72 5.75
N GLN A 49 -11.80 6.47 4.46
CA GLN A 49 -12.65 6.97 3.38
C GLN A 49 -13.57 5.90 2.78
N TYR A 50 -13.50 4.65 3.28
CA TYR A 50 -14.24 3.53 2.73
C TYR A 50 -15.76 3.76 2.71
N GLU A 51 -16.34 4.25 3.79
CA GLU A 51 -17.79 4.53 3.85
C GLU A 51 -18.20 5.66 2.91
N ASN A 52 -17.33 6.67 2.72
CA ASN A 52 -17.57 7.73 1.75
C ASN A 52 -17.56 7.17 0.32
N TRP A 53 -16.52 6.41 -0.02
CA TRP A 53 -16.40 5.75 -1.32
C TRP A 53 -17.59 4.82 -1.59
N LYS A 54 -18.01 4.04 -0.59
CA LYS A 54 -19.17 3.15 -0.71
C LYS A 54 -20.48 3.89 -0.99
N ALA A 55 -20.61 5.12 -0.50
CA ALA A 55 -21.82 5.92 -0.68
C ALA A 55 -21.88 6.68 -2.02
N ASN A 56 -20.74 7.05 -2.61
CA ASN A 56 -20.69 7.94 -3.77
C ASN A 56 -19.74 7.52 -4.90
N GLU A 57 -19.06 6.38 -4.75
CA GLU A 57 -18.05 5.82 -5.67
C GLU A 57 -16.90 6.77 -6.01
N ALA A 58 -16.76 7.89 -5.29
CA ALA A 58 -15.73 8.87 -5.52
C ALA A 58 -14.42 8.41 -4.89
N LEU A 59 -13.34 8.43 -5.68
CA LEU A 59 -12.02 8.17 -5.15
C LEU A 59 -11.66 9.26 -4.12
N PRO A 60 -11.22 8.86 -2.92
CA PRO A 60 -10.86 9.83 -1.89
C PRO A 60 -9.74 10.77 -2.34
N GLY A 61 -9.80 12.04 -1.91
CA GLY A 61 -8.69 12.97 -2.11
C GLY A 61 -7.38 12.40 -1.58
N GLY A 62 -6.34 12.38 -2.41
CA GLY A 62 -5.06 11.73 -2.09
C GLY A 62 -4.91 10.30 -2.65
N MET A 63 -6.00 9.56 -2.88
CA MET A 63 -5.94 8.24 -3.54
C MET A 63 -5.51 8.34 -5.01
N PHE A 64 -5.71 9.52 -5.63
CA PHE A 64 -5.22 9.81 -6.97
C PHE A 64 -3.73 9.47 -7.14
N PHE A 65 -2.88 9.84 -6.19
CA PHE A 65 -1.44 9.56 -6.30
C PHE A 65 -1.14 8.06 -6.31
N TYR A 66 -1.86 7.27 -5.53
CA TYR A 66 -1.73 5.81 -5.55
C TYR A 66 -2.32 5.21 -6.82
N TYR A 67 -3.47 5.72 -7.27
CA TYR A 67 -4.15 5.26 -8.48
C TYR A 67 -3.26 5.38 -9.71
N TYR A 68 -2.53 6.50 -9.84
CA TYR A 68 -1.61 6.75 -10.96
C TYR A 68 -0.18 6.23 -10.71
N GLY A 69 0.06 5.49 -9.62
CA GLY A 69 1.38 4.93 -9.30
C GLY A 69 2.46 5.98 -9.00
N LEU A 70 2.05 7.16 -8.52
CA LEU A 70 2.91 8.29 -8.11
C LEU A 70 3.26 8.25 -6.61
N ALA A 71 2.56 7.43 -5.83
CA ALA A 71 2.86 7.16 -4.44
C ALA A 71 3.08 5.65 -4.23
N PRO A 72 3.98 5.24 -3.31
CA PRO A 72 4.86 6.10 -2.50
C PRO A 72 6.01 6.72 -3.32
N ARG A 73 6.43 7.94 -2.94
CA ARG A 73 7.35 8.79 -3.74
C ARG A 73 8.71 8.16 -4.06
N TYR A 74 9.20 7.26 -3.21
CA TYR A 74 10.49 6.59 -3.38
C TYR A 74 10.41 5.30 -4.21
N ALA A 75 9.24 4.99 -4.80
CA ALA A 75 9.02 3.81 -5.61
C ALA A 75 7.89 4.00 -6.63
N GLU A 76 7.88 5.15 -7.31
CA GLU A 76 6.89 5.42 -8.36
C GLU A 76 6.96 4.36 -9.46
N THR A 77 5.81 3.74 -9.75
CA THR A 77 5.67 2.76 -10.82
C THR A 77 5.09 3.38 -12.08
N LYS A 78 4.33 4.49 -11.94
CA LYS A 78 3.49 5.10 -12.98
C LYS A 78 2.47 4.13 -13.60
N MET A 79 2.28 2.97 -12.96
CA MET A 79 1.29 1.98 -13.35
C MET A 79 -0.06 2.38 -12.77
N TRP A 80 -1.10 2.29 -13.58
CA TRP A 80 -2.45 2.62 -13.17
C TRP A 80 -3.09 1.47 -12.41
N CYS A 81 -3.54 1.72 -11.18
CA CYS A 81 -4.27 0.73 -10.39
C CYS A 81 -5.59 0.37 -11.07
N GLY A 82 -5.78 -0.92 -11.38
CA GLY A 82 -6.98 -1.40 -12.08
C GLY A 82 -6.83 -1.54 -13.61
N GLU A 83 -5.76 -1.03 -14.20
CA GLU A 83 -5.43 -1.19 -15.63
C GLU A 83 -4.11 -1.96 -15.79
N ASP A 84 -3.02 -1.39 -15.27
CA ASP A 84 -1.68 -1.95 -15.37
C ASP A 84 -1.35 -2.90 -14.22
N VAL A 85 -1.97 -2.67 -13.06
CA VAL A 85 -1.76 -3.43 -11.81
C VAL A 85 -2.87 -4.45 -11.63
N ASP A 86 -2.51 -5.72 -11.48
CA ASP A 86 -3.43 -6.82 -11.16
C ASP A 86 -3.43 -7.20 -9.67
N THR A 87 -2.37 -6.83 -8.94
CA THR A 87 -2.16 -7.24 -7.56
C THR A 87 -1.77 -6.04 -6.70
N ILE A 88 -2.51 -5.81 -5.62
CA ILE A 88 -2.17 -4.81 -4.61
C ILE A 88 -1.67 -5.53 -3.35
N VAL A 89 -0.51 -5.10 -2.87
CA VAL A 89 0.04 -5.50 -1.57
C VAL A 89 0.00 -4.29 -0.66
N SER A 90 -0.62 -4.44 0.51
CA SER A 90 -0.67 -3.39 1.54
C SER A 90 -0.66 -4.04 2.92
N CYS A 91 -0.53 -3.23 3.97
CA CYS A 91 -0.73 -3.68 5.33
C CYS A 91 -2.21 -3.59 5.72
N LEU A 92 -2.62 -4.40 6.69
CA LEU A 92 -3.93 -4.30 7.32
C LEU A 92 -3.72 -3.92 8.78
N ASN A 93 -4.21 -2.76 9.20
CA ASN A 93 -4.22 -2.39 10.61
C ASN A 93 -5.39 -3.12 11.30
N VAL A 94 -5.08 -3.96 12.28
CA VAL A 94 -6.06 -4.79 12.98
C VAL A 94 -6.65 -4.00 14.13
N HIS A 95 -7.98 -3.92 14.20
CA HIS A 95 -8.76 -3.08 15.14
C HIS A 95 -8.69 -1.57 14.89
N ASN A 96 -8.14 -1.15 13.74
CA ASN A 96 -8.05 0.27 13.37
C ASN A 96 -7.24 1.09 14.39
N ASN A 97 -6.28 0.47 15.07
CA ASN A 97 -5.39 1.11 16.03
C ASN A 97 -4.16 1.61 15.26
N SER A 98 -4.28 2.73 14.56
CA SER A 98 -3.11 3.47 14.08
C SER A 98 -2.50 4.19 15.27
N HIS A 99 -1.27 3.81 15.64
CA HIS A 99 -0.49 4.44 16.70
C HIS A 99 0.76 5.03 16.10
#